data_AF-A0A944I3P0-F1
#
_entry.id   AF-A0A944I3P0-F1
#
_cell.length_a   1.000
_cell.length_b   1.000
_cell.length_c   1.000
_cell.angle_alpha   90.00
_cell.angle_beta   90.00
_cell.angle_gamma   90.00
#
_symmetry.space_group_name_H-M   'P 1'
#
loop_
_entity.id
_entity.type
_entity.pdbx_description
1 polymer ?
#
loop_
_entity_poly.entity_id
_entity_poly.type
_entity_poly.pdbx_seq_one_letter_code
_entity_poly.pdbx_strand_id
1 'polypeptide(L)'
;MIRSTRISLTALAAAALLAGSVGVSGAVDAPAGSPRASSAGVLDLHCNGTMRFEYSPHLLFTPQNATLHGTGGLTCASSTNPNITNAQVDIQGSGSLSCTGGQAEGTARFDYNDGSSSTVKGEFLLSARPGGEIVTAIRGTVTGGQFQGDTVVGEYVGTTTTPFDCANPQEGLDSTSGPVNIDFTGLAGN
;
A
#
# COMPACT_ATOMS: atom_id res chain seq x y z
N MET A 1 -35.45 5.37 12.05
CA MET A 1 -35.96 4.28 12.89
C MET A 1 -35.40 2.95 12.38
N ILE A 2 -34.24 2.50 12.89
CA ILE A 2 -33.74 1.12 12.70
C ILE A 2 -33.12 0.72 14.04
N ARG A 3 -33.67 -0.35 14.63
CA ARG A 3 -33.41 -0.83 16.00
C ARG A 3 -32.06 -1.55 16.08
N SER A 4 -31.27 -1.18 17.08
CA SER A 4 -30.09 -1.91 17.54
C SER A 4 -30.47 -3.27 18.16
N THR A 5 -29.89 -4.35 17.66
CA THR A 5 -30.05 -5.70 18.22
C THR A 5 -28.92 -5.96 19.23
N ARG A 6 -29.28 -6.11 20.51
CA ARG A 6 -28.37 -6.46 21.61
C ARG A 6 -28.11 -7.97 21.58
N ILE A 7 -26.84 -8.38 21.63
CA ILE A 7 -26.45 -9.79 21.80
C ILE A 7 -26.34 -10.07 23.31
N SER A 8 -27.14 -11.03 23.76
CA SER A 8 -27.31 -11.40 25.17
C SER A 8 -26.15 -12.26 25.68
N LEU A 9 -25.57 -11.85 26.81
CA LEU A 9 -24.72 -12.69 27.66
C LEU A 9 -25.57 -13.84 28.24
N THR A 10 -25.17 -15.09 28.01
CA THR A 10 -25.65 -16.23 28.78
C THR A 10 -24.56 -16.69 29.73
N ALA A 11 -24.79 -16.42 31.01
CA ALA A 11 -24.06 -16.99 32.13
C ALA A 11 -24.54 -18.42 32.36
N LEU A 12 -23.61 -19.36 32.56
CA LEU A 12 -23.87 -20.66 33.15
C LEU A 12 -22.90 -20.84 34.31
N ALA A 13 -23.46 -20.78 35.52
CA ALA A 13 -22.82 -21.16 36.77
C ALA A 13 -23.18 -22.61 37.10
N ALA A 14 -22.26 -23.38 37.67
CA ALA A 14 -22.46 -24.14 38.91
C ALA A 14 -21.24 -25.01 39.24
N ALA A 15 -20.94 -25.05 40.54
CA ALA A 15 -19.80 -25.68 41.18
C ALA A 15 -20.01 -27.17 41.49
N ALA A 16 -18.91 -27.91 41.70
CA ALA A 16 -18.84 -28.99 42.70
C ALA A 16 -17.38 -29.32 43.06
N LEU A 17 -17.07 -29.18 44.35
CA LEU A 17 -15.88 -29.73 45.03
C LEU A 17 -16.03 -31.24 45.21
N LEU A 18 -14.93 -32.00 45.10
CA LEU A 18 -14.65 -33.21 45.90
C LEU A 18 -13.15 -33.58 45.78
N ALA A 19 -12.59 -33.98 46.92
CA ALA A 19 -11.18 -34.22 47.18
C ALA A 19 -10.66 -35.60 46.71
N GLY A 20 -9.34 -35.74 46.52
CA GLY A 20 -8.66 -37.04 46.69
C GLY A 20 -7.41 -37.31 45.86
N SER A 21 -6.31 -37.60 46.58
CA SER A 21 -5.14 -38.45 46.25
C SER A 21 -4.01 -37.96 45.31
N VAL A 22 -2.88 -37.63 45.96
CA VAL A 22 -1.49 -38.12 45.79
C VAL A 22 -1.17 -38.92 44.52
N GLY A 23 -0.12 -38.47 43.79
CA GLY A 23 0.76 -39.41 43.07
C GLY A 23 1.43 -38.91 41.79
N VAL A 24 2.76 -38.86 41.85
CA VAL A 24 3.75 -38.98 40.75
C VAL A 24 4.13 -37.70 39.98
N SER A 25 5.35 -37.26 40.27
CA SER A 25 6.18 -36.34 39.52
C SER A 25 6.31 -36.75 38.04
N GLY A 26 5.99 -35.81 37.17
CA GLY A 26 6.25 -35.87 35.73
C GLY A 26 6.22 -34.46 35.17
N ALA A 27 7.23 -33.65 35.49
CA ALA A 27 7.45 -32.38 34.84
C ALA A 27 7.83 -32.67 33.37
N VAL A 28 6.85 -32.57 32.48
CA VAL A 28 7.13 -32.37 31.05
C VAL A 28 7.20 -30.87 30.83
N ASP A 29 8.42 -30.36 30.80
CA ASP A 29 8.75 -29.01 30.34
C ASP A 29 8.18 -28.81 28.93
N ALA A 30 7.04 -28.14 28.84
CA ALA A 30 6.61 -27.54 27.59
C ALA A 30 7.56 -26.36 27.32
N PRO A 31 8.29 -26.32 26.18
CA PRO A 31 9.04 -25.14 25.83
C PRO A 31 8.01 -24.02 25.57
N ALA A 32 7.94 -23.08 26.50
CA ALA A 32 7.31 -21.79 26.26
C ALA A 32 8.06 -21.14 25.09
N GLY A 33 7.53 -21.28 23.89
CA GLY A 33 8.01 -20.54 22.73
C GLY A 33 7.94 -19.06 23.05
N SER A 34 9.09 -18.41 23.20
CA SER A 34 9.17 -16.96 23.35
C SER A 34 8.35 -16.31 22.23
N PRO A 35 7.52 -15.30 22.52
CA PRO A 35 6.91 -14.53 21.46
C PRO A 35 8.04 -13.99 20.58
N ARG A 36 8.05 -14.37 19.30
CA ARG A 36 8.92 -13.71 18.32
C ARG A 36 8.58 -12.23 18.41
N ALA A 37 9.55 -11.42 18.84
CA ALA A 37 9.46 -9.99 18.64
C ALA A 37 9.28 -9.79 17.14
N SER A 38 8.12 -9.30 16.72
CA SER A 38 7.96 -8.78 15.37
C SER A 38 9.01 -7.68 15.23
N SER A 39 10.04 -7.94 14.42
CA SER A 39 11.00 -6.92 14.05
C SER A 39 10.22 -5.76 13.45
N ALA A 40 10.22 -4.60 14.13
CA ALA A 40 9.64 -3.40 13.58
C ALA A 40 10.45 -3.07 12.31
N GLY A 41 9.76 -2.76 11.20
CA GLY A 41 10.44 -2.38 9.98
C GLY A 41 11.29 -1.12 10.17
N VAL A 42 12.41 -1.03 9.45
CA VAL A 42 13.31 0.15 9.45
C VAL A 42 13.06 0.92 8.16
N LEU A 43 12.87 2.24 8.27
CA LEU A 43 12.74 3.11 7.11
C LEU A 43 14.11 3.24 6.40
N ASP A 44 14.19 2.73 5.19
CA ASP A 44 15.43 2.68 4.39
C ASP A 44 15.49 3.79 3.34
N LEU A 45 14.33 4.19 2.82
CA LEU A 45 14.19 5.28 1.86
C LEU A 45 12.86 5.99 2.08
N HIS A 46 12.89 7.31 2.17
CA HIS A 46 11.72 8.17 2.05
C HIS A 46 11.87 9.00 0.79
N CYS A 47 10.83 9.07 -0.03
CA CYS A 47 10.79 9.92 -1.22
C CYS A 47 9.48 10.70 -1.30
N ASN A 48 9.56 11.95 -1.74
CA ASN A 48 8.40 12.77 -2.03
C ASN A 48 8.60 13.61 -3.29
N GLY A 49 7.52 13.90 -3.99
CA GLY A 49 7.59 14.68 -5.23
C GLY A 49 6.26 14.75 -5.94
N THR A 50 6.30 14.85 -7.26
CA THR A 50 5.11 14.97 -8.11
C THR A 50 5.12 13.89 -9.18
N MET A 51 3.94 13.33 -9.43
CA MET A 51 3.71 12.36 -10.50
C MET A 51 2.58 12.78 -11.42
N ARG A 52 2.66 12.34 -12.67
CA ARG A 52 1.58 12.37 -13.65
C ARG A 52 1.24 10.95 -14.04
N PHE A 53 -0.04 10.62 -14.03
CA PHE A 53 -0.57 9.35 -14.52
C PHE A 53 -1.43 9.60 -15.76
N GLU A 54 -1.24 8.77 -16.78
CA GLU A 54 -2.01 8.73 -18.01
C GLU A 54 -2.78 7.41 -18.07
N TYR A 55 -4.01 7.43 -18.58
CA TYR A 55 -4.92 6.28 -18.63
C TYR A 55 -5.26 5.91 -20.07
N SER A 56 -5.34 4.60 -20.37
CA SER A 56 -5.79 4.12 -21.67
C SER A 56 -6.62 2.83 -21.55
N PRO A 57 -7.88 2.79 -22.03
CA PRO A 57 -8.65 3.94 -22.51
C PRO A 57 -8.88 4.98 -21.40
N HIS A 58 -9.32 6.17 -21.79
CA HIS A 58 -9.72 7.22 -20.85
C HIS A 58 -10.75 6.72 -19.85
N LEU A 59 -10.67 7.22 -18.61
CA LEU A 59 -11.55 6.76 -17.54
C LEU A 59 -12.94 7.38 -17.66
N LEU A 60 -13.96 6.61 -17.30
CA LEU A 60 -15.35 7.02 -17.23
C LEU A 60 -15.88 6.80 -15.82
N PHE A 61 -17.12 7.21 -15.53
CA PHE A 61 -17.77 6.87 -14.26
C PHE A 61 -18.01 5.37 -14.08
N THR A 62 -18.15 4.63 -15.17
CA THR A 62 -18.30 3.18 -15.15
C THR A 62 -16.92 2.52 -15.08
N PRO A 63 -16.66 1.61 -14.12
CA PRO A 63 -15.43 0.84 -14.09
C PRO A 63 -15.20 0.07 -15.38
N GLN A 64 -13.96 0.13 -15.87
CA GLN A 64 -13.50 -0.57 -17.07
C GLN A 64 -12.05 -0.98 -16.90
N ASN A 65 -11.60 -1.97 -17.68
CA ASN A 65 -10.18 -2.27 -17.71
C ASN A 65 -9.43 -1.16 -18.44
N ALA A 66 -8.48 -0.55 -17.74
CA ALA A 66 -7.58 0.45 -18.30
C ALA A 66 -6.14 0.20 -17.87
N THR A 67 -5.21 0.57 -18.73
CA THR A 67 -3.79 0.69 -18.41
C THR A 67 -3.52 2.05 -17.81
N LEU A 68 -2.57 2.12 -16.89
CA LEU A 68 -2.03 3.35 -16.34
C LEU A 68 -0.53 3.43 -16.60
N HIS A 69 -0.06 4.60 -17.02
CA HIS A 69 1.36 4.92 -17.15
C HIS A 69 1.66 6.13 -16.28
N GLY A 70 2.56 5.98 -15.31
CA GLY A 70 2.92 7.01 -14.36
C GLY A 70 4.36 7.45 -14.54
N THR A 71 4.63 8.75 -14.55
CA THR A 71 5.99 9.29 -14.55
C THR A 71 6.14 10.42 -13.53
N GLY A 72 7.34 10.60 -12.97
CA GLY A 72 7.59 11.69 -12.04
C GLY A 72 9.02 11.76 -11.53
N GLY A 73 9.32 12.89 -10.88
CA GLY A 73 10.60 13.13 -10.21
C GLY A 73 10.39 13.31 -8.71
N LEU A 74 11.20 12.63 -7.92
CA LEU A 74 11.13 12.64 -6.46
C LEU A 74 12.43 13.16 -5.84
N THR A 75 12.31 13.87 -4.74
CA THR A 75 13.40 14.07 -3.78
C THR A 75 13.39 12.90 -2.82
N CYS A 76 14.55 12.35 -2.49
CA CYS A 76 14.69 11.17 -1.64
C CYS A 76 15.70 11.39 -0.52
N ALA A 77 15.51 10.66 0.57
CA ALA A 77 16.45 10.54 1.67
C ALA A 77 16.56 9.07 2.04
N SER A 78 17.75 8.50 1.87
CA SER A 78 18.03 7.11 2.29
C SER A 78 18.84 7.08 3.57
N SER A 79 18.46 6.19 4.49
CA SER A 79 19.21 5.94 5.72
C SER A 79 20.42 5.03 5.50
N THR A 80 20.41 4.21 4.45
CA THR A 80 21.47 3.24 4.13
C THR A 80 22.42 3.71 3.03
N ASN A 81 21.98 4.59 2.12
CA ASN A 81 22.83 5.20 1.08
C ASN A 81 22.58 6.72 0.95
N PRO A 82 23.31 7.56 1.70
CA PRO A 82 23.12 9.02 1.70
C PRO A 82 23.35 9.71 0.35
N ASN A 83 23.94 9.04 -0.64
CA ASN A 83 24.13 9.61 -1.97
C ASN A 83 22.85 9.59 -2.80
N ILE A 84 21.85 8.79 -2.43
CA ILE A 84 20.52 8.80 -3.05
C ILE A 84 19.75 10.00 -2.49
N THR A 85 19.60 11.02 -3.34
CA THR A 85 18.94 12.29 -3.02
C THR A 85 17.77 12.60 -3.93
N ASN A 86 17.66 11.91 -5.08
CA ASN A 86 16.52 12.01 -5.96
C ASN A 86 16.32 10.73 -6.78
N ALA A 87 15.11 10.58 -7.31
CA ALA A 87 14.73 9.47 -8.19
C ALA A 87 13.86 9.97 -9.35
N GLN A 88 14.04 9.38 -10.52
CA GLN A 88 13.02 9.38 -11.58
C GLN A 88 12.22 8.09 -11.49
N VAL A 89 10.90 8.19 -11.70
CA VAL A 89 9.99 7.05 -11.55
C VAL A 89 9.23 6.83 -12.86
N ASP A 90 9.17 5.57 -13.29
CA ASP A 90 8.31 5.07 -14.37
C ASP A 90 7.43 3.95 -13.83
N ILE A 91 6.12 4.04 -14.01
CA ILE A 91 5.14 3.08 -13.51
C ILE A 91 4.28 2.59 -14.66
N GLN A 92 4.11 1.28 -14.77
CA GLN A 92 3.18 0.68 -15.71
C GLN A 92 2.29 -0.31 -14.97
N GLY A 93 0.98 -0.21 -15.20
CA GLY A 93 0.01 -1.10 -14.58
C GLY A 93 -1.29 -1.16 -15.35
N SER A 94 -2.18 -2.04 -14.90
CA SER A 94 -3.53 -2.14 -15.44
C SER A 94 -4.50 -2.72 -14.43
N GLY A 95 -5.77 -2.43 -14.61
CA GLY A 95 -6.84 -3.02 -13.81
C GLY A 95 -8.18 -2.36 -14.06
N SER A 96 -9.13 -2.67 -13.19
CA SER A 96 -10.49 -2.13 -13.26
C SER A 96 -10.53 -0.74 -12.62
N LEU A 97 -10.56 0.30 -13.46
CA LEU A 97 -10.48 1.71 -13.09
C LEU A 97 -11.71 2.50 -13.55
N SER A 98 -12.06 3.52 -12.79
CA SER A 98 -13.06 4.54 -13.13
C SER A 98 -12.61 5.89 -12.57
N CYS A 99 -13.32 6.96 -12.93
CA CYS A 99 -13.11 8.27 -12.31
C CYS A 99 -13.44 8.33 -10.82
N THR A 100 -14.16 7.33 -10.29
CA THR A 100 -14.56 7.26 -8.87
C THR A 100 -13.64 6.37 -8.04
N GLY A 101 -12.73 5.62 -8.68
CA GLY A 101 -11.78 4.77 -8.01
C GLY A 101 -11.51 3.49 -8.81
N GLY A 102 -10.99 2.47 -8.12
CA GLY A 102 -10.68 1.19 -8.73
C GLY A 102 -9.42 0.58 -8.16
N GLN A 103 -8.96 -0.48 -8.82
CA GLN A 103 -7.73 -1.16 -8.46
C GLN A 103 -6.94 -1.53 -9.70
N ALA A 104 -5.62 -1.44 -9.60
CA ALA A 104 -4.69 -1.89 -10.62
C ALA A 104 -3.49 -2.56 -9.98
N GLU A 105 -2.80 -3.38 -10.77
CA GLU A 105 -1.52 -3.98 -10.41
C GLU A 105 -0.48 -3.58 -11.44
N GLY A 106 0.78 -3.51 -11.03
CA GLY A 106 1.83 -3.07 -11.94
C GLY A 106 3.24 -3.17 -11.40
N THR A 107 4.15 -2.58 -12.17
CA THR A 107 5.57 -2.47 -11.84
C THR A 107 5.95 -1.00 -11.85
N ALA A 108 6.77 -0.58 -10.88
CA ALA A 108 7.39 0.73 -10.83
C ALA A 108 8.91 0.59 -10.85
N ARG A 109 9.57 1.46 -11.62
CA ARG A 109 11.01 1.53 -11.76
C ARG A 109 11.49 2.86 -11.18
N PHE A 110 12.43 2.80 -10.24
CA PHE A 110 13.05 3.98 -9.63
C PHE A 110 14.50 4.08 -10.10
N ASP A 111 14.84 5.13 -10.82
CA ASP A 111 16.20 5.43 -11.26
C ASP A 111 16.77 6.55 -10.40
N TYR A 112 17.78 6.22 -9.59
CA TYR A 112 18.37 7.15 -8.64
C TYR A 112 19.51 7.96 -9.26
N ASN A 113 19.83 9.10 -8.63
CA ASN A 113 20.90 9.98 -9.10
C ASN A 113 22.31 9.39 -9.02
N ASP A 114 22.53 8.35 -8.21
CA ASP A 114 23.81 7.65 -8.13
C ASP A 114 23.99 6.60 -9.23
N GLY A 115 23.02 6.50 -10.16
CA GLY A 115 23.01 5.53 -11.26
C GLY A 115 22.50 4.14 -10.85
N SER A 116 22.24 3.92 -9.56
CA SER A 116 21.59 2.72 -9.06
C SER A 116 20.08 2.81 -9.20
N SER A 117 19.38 1.72 -8.84
CA SER A 117 18.03 1.55 -9.31
C SER A 117 17.23 0.49 -8.55
N SER A 118 15.91 0.63 -8.47
CA SER A 118 14.99 -0.34 -7.87
C SER A 118 13.82 -0.68 -8.79
N THR A 119 13.31 -1.91 -8.68
CA THR A 119 12.09 -2.36 -9.36
C THR A 119 11.08 -2.87 -8.34
N VAL A 120 9.92 -2.24 -8.27
CA VAL A 120 8.83 -2.54 -7.33
C VAL A 120 7.70 -3.22 -8.08
N LYS A 121 7.15 -4.30 -7.52
CA LYS A 121 5.85 -4.84 -7.94
C LYS A 121 4.82 -4.56 -6.88
N GLY A 122 3.62 -4.16 -7.29
CA GLY A 122 2.61 -3.75 -6.33
C GLY A 122 1.22 -3.53 -6.90
N GLU A 123 0.37 -3.09 -5.99
CA GLU A 123 -1.05 -2.80 -6.18
C GLU A 123 -1.30 -1.31 -5.93
N PHE A 124 -2.24 -0.77 -6.68
CA PHE A 124 -2.71 0.61 -6.63
C PHE A 124 -4.20 0.59 -6.31
N LEU A 125 -4.60 1.18 -5.20
CA LEU A 125 -5.99 1.30 -4.79
C LEU A 125 -6.44 2.75 -4.91
N LEU A 126 -7.26 3.05 -5.91
CA LEU A 126 -7.73 4.39 -6.23
C LEU A 126 -9.07 4.65 -5.53
N SER A 127 -9.19 5.81 -4.90
CA SER A 127 -10.41 6.24 -4.22
C SER A 127 -10.65 7.72 -4.48
N ALA A 128 -11.78 8.06 -5.10
CA ALA A 128 -12.16 9.45 -5.28
C ALA A 128 -12.58 10.10 -3.96
N ARG A 129 -12.24 11.38 -3.83
CA ARG A 129 -12.67 12.26 -2.74
C ARG A 129 -13.59 13.36 -3.27
N PRO A 130 -14.43 13.97 -2.39
CA PRO A 130 -15.19 15.15 -2.77
C PRO A 130 -14.26 16.24 -3.34
N GLY A 131 -14.65 16.86 -4.46
CA GLY A 131 -13.85 17.89 -5.13
C GLY A 131 -13.05 17.41 -6.35
N GLY A 132 -13.16 16.13 -6.73
CA GLY A 132 -12.53 15.61 -7.96
C GLY A 132 -11.07 15.14 -7.77
N GLU A 133 -10.64 14.99 -6.53
CA GLU A 133 -9.34 14.42 -6.17
C GLU A 133 -9.41 12.89 -6.18
N ILE A 134 -8.37 12.24 -6.69
CA ILE A 134 -8.19 10.79 -6.63
C ILE A 134 -7.02 10.51 -5.71
N VAL A 135 -7.29 9.83 -4.59
CA VAL A 135 -6.22 9.35 -3.71
C VAL A 135 -5.94 7.90 -4.01
N THR A 136 -4.66 7.61 -4.26
CA THR A 136 -4.18 6.27 -4.58
C THR A 136 -3.28 5.78 -3.47
N ALA A 137 -3.70 4.73 -2.79
CA ALA A 137 -2.82 3.99 -1.88
C ALA A 137 -1.97 3.00 -2.70
N ILE A 138 -0.67 3.03 -2.46
CA ILE A 138 0.32 2.19 -3.14
C ILE A 138 0.86 1.18 -2.14
N ARG A 139 0.90 -0.09 -2.52
CA ARG A 139 1.52 -1.16 -1.73
C ARG A 139 2.30 -2.08 -2.63
N GLY A 140 3.53 -2.41 -2.25
CA GLY A 140 4.34 -3.30 -3.05
C GLY A 140 5.56 -3.83 -2.33
N THR A 141 6.41 -4.48 -3.10
CA THR A 141 7.68 -5.01 -2.64
C THR A 141 8.74 -4.73 -3.70
N VAL A 142 9.94 -4.36 -3.25
CA VAL A 142 11.08 -4.22 -4.14
C VAL A 142 11.55 -5.62 -4.55
N THR A 143 11.45 -5.91 -5.84
CA THR A 143 11.75 -7.22 -6.43
C THR A 143 13.13 -7.31 -7.08
N GLY A 144 13.83 -6.19 -7.23
CA GLY A 144 15.21 -6.18 -7.71
C GLY A 144 15.86 -4.80 -7.61
N GLY A 145 17.18 -4.79 -7.56
CA GLY A 145 17.99 -3.57 -7.45
C GLY A 145 18.31 -3.20 -6.01
N GLN A 146 18.52 -1.91 -5.75
CA GLN A 146 18.65 -1.39 -4.39
C GLN A 146 17.39 -1.69 -3.57
N PHE A 147 17.53 -1.77 -2.25
CA PHE A 147 16.39 -1.98 -1.34
C PHE A 147 15.60 -3.28 -1.60
N GLN A 148 16.20 -4.26 -2.30
CA GLN A 148 15.51 -5.50 -2.64
C GLN A 148 15.00 -6.22 -1.39
N GLY A 149 13.72 -6.60 -1.40
CA GLY A 149 13.02 -7.21 -0.26
C GLY A 149 12.24 -6.21 0.59
N ASP A 150 12.48 -4.91 0.45
CA ASP A 150 11.77 -3.90 1.23
C ASP A 150 10.30 -3.84 0.82
N THR A 151 9.46 -3.55 1.81
CA THR A 151 8.05 -3.22 1.58
C THR A 151 7.96 -1.77 1.15
N VAL A 152 7.13 -1.50 0.14
CA VAL A 152 6.86 -0.16 -0.36
C VAL A 152 5.44 0.23 0.01
N VAL A 153 5.30 1.38 0.66
CA VAL A 153 4.00 2.01 0.92
C VAL A 153 4.05 3.44 0.40
N GLY A 154 2.98 3.88 -0.25
CA GLY A 154 2.89 5.26 -0.69
C GLY A 154 1.48 5.77 -0.79
N GLU A 155 1.36 7.08 -0.92
CA GLU A 155 0.13 7.79 -1.17
C GLU A 155 0.35 8.81 -2.29
N TYR A 156 -0.45 8.72 -3.33
CA TYR A 156 -0.54 9.71 -4.40
C TYR A 156 -1.87 10.44 -4.31
N VAL A 157 -1.85 11.75 -4.51
CA VAL A 157 -3.04 12.59 -4.51
C VAL A 157 -3.15 13.26 -5.87
N GLY A 158 -3.91 12.65 -6.78
CA GLY A 158 -4.10 13.11 -8.14
C GLY A 158 -5.24 14.11 -8.27
N THR A 159 -4.99 15.16 -9.05
CA THR A 159 -6.00 16.13 -9.46
C THR A 159 -6.09 16.15 -10.99
N THR A 160 -7.27 16.53 -11.48
CA THR A 160 -7.52 16.77 -12.90
C THR A 160 -8.12 18.15 -13.09
N THR A 161 -7.80 18.80 -14.20
CA THR A 161 -8.44 20.06 -14.62
C THR A 161 -9.79 19.85 -15.28
N THR A 162 -10.15 18.60 -15.60
CA THR A 162 -11.36 18.27 -16.35
C THR A 162 -12.20 17.17 -15.68
N PRO A 163 -12.64 17.36 -14.42
CA PRO A 163 -13.34 16.32 -13.66
C PRO A 163 -14.71 15.92 -14.25
N PHE A 164 -15.27 16.73 -15.16
CA PHE A 164 -16.56 16.45 -15.79
C PHE A 164 -16.44 15.59 -17.06
N ASP A 165 -15.24 15.41 -17.61
CA ASP A 165 -15.04 14.65 -18.85
C ASP A 165 -15.41 13.16 -18.66
N CYS A 166 -15.39 12.68 -17.41
CA CYS A 166 -15.88 11.36 -17.01
C CYS A 166 -17.35 11.07 -17.39
N ALA A 167 -18.17 12.11 -17.61
CA ALA A 167 -19.55 11.99 -18.08
C ALA A 167 -19.64 11.79 -19.60
N ASN A 168 -18.57 12.11 -20.34
CA ASN A 168 -18.50 12.04 -21.79
C ASN A 168 -17.71 10.80 -22.23
N PRO A 169 -18.37 9.78 -22.82
CA PRO A 169 -17.71 8.58 -23.30
C PRO A 169 -16.64 8.80 -24.38
N GLN A 170 -16.62 9.96 -25.05
CA GLN A 170 -15.63 10.27 -26.09
C GLN A 170 -14.40 11.02 -25.56
N GLU A 171 -14.52 11.72 -24.44
CA GLU A 171 -13.44 12.50 -23.82
C GLU A 171 -12.85 11.71 -22.65
N GLY A 172 -13.66 11.45 -21.62
CA GLY A 172 -13.21 10.77 -20.41
C GLY A 172 -12.05 11.47 -19.70
N LEU A 173 -11.56 10.85 -18.64
CA LEU A 173 -10.38 11.34 -17.93
C LEU A 173 -9.12 10.65 -18.47
N ASP A 174 -8.28 11.43 -19.15
CA ASP A 174 -7.02 10.94 -19.73
C ASP A 174 -5.84 10.94 -18.76
N SER A 175 -5.79 11.90 -17.82
CA SER A 175 -4.64 12.01 -16.93
C SER A 175 -4.94 12.73 -15.62
N THR A 176 -4.12 12.43 -14.62
CA THR A 176 -4.08 13.17 -13.35
C THR A 176 -2.65 13.55 -13.01
N SER A 177 -2.47 14.66 -12.31
CA SER A 177 -1.16 15.07 -11.76
C SER A 177 -1.30 15.46 -10.30
N GLY A 178 -0.25 15.23 -9.52
CA GLY A 178 -0.25 15.65 -8.13
C GLY A 178 0.88 15.07 -7.29
N PRO A 179 0.93 15.41 -5.99
CA PRO A 179 2.00 14.99 -5.11
C PRO A 179 1.94 13.50 -4.80
N VAL A 180 3.11 12.94 -4.49
CA VAL A 180 3.27 11.56 -3.99
C VAL A 180 4.26 11.52 -2.85
N ASN A 181 4.01 10.65 -1.87
CA ASN A 181 4.96 10.24 -0.83
C ASN A 181 5.12 8.73 -0.89
N ILE A 182 6.36 8.23 -0.80
CA ILE A 182 6.69 6.81 -0.88
C ILE A 182 7.77 6.47 0.16
N ASP A 183 7.53 5.42 0.91
CA ASP A 183 8.44 4.86 1.90
C ASP A 183 8.83 3.42 1.53
N PHE A 184 10.11 3.12 1.67
CA PHE A 184 10.66 1.77 1.59
C PHE A 184 11.09 1.36 2.99
N THR A 185 10.60 0.21 3.43
CA THR A 185 10.85 -0.30 4.78
C THR A 185 11.38 -1.73 4.69
N GLY A 186 12.64 -1.92 5.08
CA GLY A 186 13.24 -3.21 5.27
C GLY A 186 12.94 -3.81 6.65
N LEU A 187 13.37 -5.06 6.85
CA LEU A 187 13.28 -5.72 8.15
C LEU A 187 14.46 -5.30 9.02
N ALA A 188 14.23 -4.93 10.30
CA ALA A 188 15.36 -4.63 11.18
C ALA A 188 16.22 -5.88 11.40
N GLY A 189 17.52 -5.80 11.09
CA GLY A 189 18.54 -6.77 11.50
C GLY A 189 19.26 -7.54 10.39
N ASN A 190 19.51 -6.95 9.22
CA ASN A 190 20.44 -7.52 8.23
C ASN A 190 21.85 -6.94 8.38
#